data_AF-A0A1B6HWW6-F1
#
_entry.id   AF-A0A1B6HWW6-F1
#
_cell.length_a   1.000
_cell.length_b   1.000
_cell.length_c   1.000
_cell.angle_alpha   90.00
_cell.angle_beta   90.00
_cell.angle_gamma   90.00
#
_symmetry.space_group_name_H-M   'P 1'
#
loop_
_entity.id
_entity.type
_entity.pdbx_description
1 polymer ?
#
loop_
_entity_poly.entity_id
_entity_poly.type
_entity_poly.pdbx_seq_one_letter_code
_entity_poly.pdbx_strand_id
1 'polypeptide(L)'
;MAHKLLTDKILPLAFNKGESKFVTCKLDLNSVGEDQMQSSVVFLTAVVTNGDERKEIPLVVKFEPTNETVRTYLRTDVQFYVEVLLYEQFLPLLNRQNIVQECFAKFYHGVGSDKNKVVVLEDLRPRGYRLAKEKAFIDYDHLALTMAKLGKFHALSFAAKNDTPNEFFNLVKSLKESSWVEENPFYYVIKTCVHRAVDPIIKKGKHVEVLKRLLDRIDDNVCNFMLDLVRSEEPLAVLCHGDFCRNNILFKYTEGK
;
A
#
# COMPACT_ATOMS: atom_id res chain seq x y z
N MET A 1 -9.10 10.78 21.19
CA MET A 1 -7.62 10.70 21.19
C MET A 1 -7.03 11.04 19.81
N ALA A 2 -7.53 10.46 18.71
CA ALA A 2 -7.05 10.73 17.35
C ALA A 2 -7.13 12.21 16.92
N HIS A 3 -8.21 12.93 17.24
CA HIS A 3 -8.38 14.33 16.82
C HIS A 3 -7.29 15.27 17.35
N LYS A 4 -6.94 15.20 18.65
CA LYS A 4 -5.86 16.03 19.23
C LYS A 4 -4.50 15.69 18.63
N LEU A 5 -4.20 14.40 18.45
CA LEU A 5 -2.97 13.97 17.78
C LEU A 5 -2.85 14.56 16.37
N LEU A 6 -3.97 14.57 15.62
CA LEU A 6 -4.04 15.16 14.29
C LEU A 6 -3.81 16.67 14.32
N THR A 7 -4.56 17.41 15.13
CA THR A 7 -4.50 18.89 15.15
C THR A 7 -3.24 19.45 15.77
N ASP A 8 -2.71 18.80 16.81
CA ASP A 8 -1.66 19.38 17.64
C ASP A 8 -0.26 18.93 17.17
N LYS A 9 -0.17 17.83 16.40
CA LYS A 9 1.11 17.25 15.97
C LYS A 9 1.16 16.96 14.47
N ILE A 10 0.31 16.08 13.97
CA ILE A 10 0.49 15.50 12.61
C ILE A 10 0.24 16.52 11.50
N LEU A 11 -0.90 17.21 11.50
CA LEU A 11 -1.24 18.17 10.45
C LEU A 11 -0.36 19.43 10.47
N PRO A 12 0.04 19.97 11.64
CA PRO A 12 1.10 20.98 11.71
C PRO A 12 2.40 20.54 11.03
N LEU A 13 2.89 19.31 11.27
CA LEU A 13 4.11 18.81 10.62
C LEU A 13 3.95 18.66 9.10
N ALA A 14 2.75 18.30 8.64
CA ALA A 14 2.46 18.18 7.22
C ALA A 14 2.47 19.54 6.49
N PHE A 15 1.89 20.58 7.10
CA PHE A 15 1.54 21.83 6.41
C PHE A 15 2.28 23.08 6.88
N ASN A 16 2.92 23.09 8.06
CA ASN A 16 3.70 24.23 8.54
C ASN A 16 5.09 24.27 7.87
N LYS A 17 5.12 24.54 6.57
CA LYS A 17 6.35 24.60 5.76
C LYS A 17 6.41 25.96 5.05
N GLY A 18 7.51 26.69 5.25
CA GLY A 18 7.65 28.05 4.74
C GLY A 18 6.54 28.97 5.24
N GLU A 19 5.84 29.63 4.32
CA GLU A 19 4.72 30.54 4.57
C GLU A 19 3.38 29.81 4.81
N SER A 20 3.31 28.51 4.50
CA SER A 20 2.10 27.72 4.71
C SER A 20 1.90 27.40 6.19
N LYS A 21 0.66 27.50 6.69
CA LYS A 21 0.26 27.21 8.07
C LYS A 21 -1.02 26.39 8.14
N PHE A 22 -0.99 25.32 8.91
CA PHE A 22 -2.19 24.60 9.34
C PHE A 22 -3.03 25.48 10.27
N VAL A 23 -4.33 25.54 10.03
CA VAL A 23 -5.28 26.30 10.85
C VAL A 23 -6.18 25.37 11.65
N THR A 24 -6.87 24.47 10.97
CA THR A 24 -7.82 23.54 11.59
C THR A 24 -8.13 22.38 10.65
N CYS A 25 -8.84 21.37 11.14
CA CYS A 25 -9.39 20.32 10.28
C CYS A 25 -10.82 19.96 10.68
N LYS A 26 -11.60 19.51 9.70
CA LYS A 26 -12.93 18.92 9.90
C LYS A 26 -12.88 17.44 9.54
N LEU A 27 -13.17 16.57 10.50
CA LEU A 27 -13.31 15.13 10.25
C LEU A 27 -14.58 14.86 9.44
N ASP A 28 -14.48 13.95 8.48
CA ASP A 28 -15.64 13.39 7.79
C ASP A 28 -16.06 12.10 8.48
N LEU A 29 -17.01 12.24 9.42
CA LEU A 29 -17.49 11.14 10.26
C LEU A 29 -18.43 10.16 9.53
N ASN A 30 -18.89 10.53 8.33
CA ASN A 30 -19.78 9.68 7.53
C ASN A 30 -19.00 8.75 6.60
N SER A 31 -17.70 9.00 6.43
CA SER A 31 -16.82 8.21 5.59
C SER A 31 -16.04 7.21 6.41
N VAL A 32 -16.09 5.95 5.99
CA VAL A 32 -15.29 4.86 6.53
C VAL A 32 -14.35 4.33 5.46
N GLY A 33 -13.16 3.89 5.85
CA GLY A 33 -12.26 3.17 4.94
C GLY A 33 -12.88 1.83 4.56
N GLU A 34 -13.36 1.68 3.33
CA GLU A 34 -13.89 0.42 2.82
C GLU A 34 -12.78 -0.61 2.60
N ASP A 35 -13.05 -1.86 2.97
CA ASP A 35 -12.19 -3.02 2.70
C ASP A 35 -10.72 -2.88 3.22
N GLN A 36 -10.49 -2.11 4.29
CA GLN A 36 -9.19 -1.89 4.94
C GLN A 36 -8.94 -2.86 6.10
N MET A 37 -7.91 -3.70 5.99
CA MET A 37 -7.56 -4.69 7.03
C MET A 37 -6.30 -4.31 7.83
N GLN A 38 -5.37 -3.57 7.24
CA GLN A 38 -4.03 -3.32 7.79
C GLN A 38 -3.87 -1.91 8.38
N SER A 39 -4.89 -1.07 8.29
CA SER A 39 -4.88 0.29 8.83
C SER A 39 -6.26 0.74 9.30
N SER A 40 -6.27 1.67 10.25
CA SER A 40 -7.44 2.47 10.58
C SER A 40 -7.39 3.76 9.76
N VAL A 41 -8.43 4.03 8.98
CA VAL A 41 -8.47 5.15 8.03
C VAL A 41 -9.44 6.22 8.50
N VAL A 42 -9.02 7.47 8.45
CA VAL A 42 -9.82 8.65 8.77
C VAL A 42 -9.80 9.61 7.58
N PHE A 43 -10.97 10.07 7.17
CA PHE A 43 -11.10 11.12 6.17
C PHE A 43 -11.32 12.47 6.85
N LEU A 44 -10.67 13.51 6.35
CA LEU A 44 -10.79 14.86 6.87
C LEU A 44 -10.49 15.91 5.81
N THR A 45 -10.92 17.14 6.05
CA THR A 45 -10.50 18.30 5.28
C THR A 45 -9.63 19.19 6.17
N ALA A 46 -8.36 19.39 5.78
CA ALA A 46 -7.46 20.32 6.46
C ALA A 46 -7.61 21.72 5.85
N VAL A 47 -7.66 22.72 6.70
CA VAL A 47 -7.61 24.14 6.32
C VAL A 47 -6.18 24.63 6.51
N VAL A 48 -5.59 25.11 5.44
CA VAL A 48 -4.22 25.61 5.39
C VAL A 48 -4.24 27.03 4.83
N THR A 49 -3.44 27.92 5.38
CA THR A 49 -3.21 29.26 4.82
C THR A 49 -1.82 29.36 4.22
N ASN A 50 -1.66 30.18 3.19
CA ASN A 50 -0.38 30.57 2.63
C ASN A 50 -0.40 32.09 2.41
N GLY A 51 0.18 32.85 3.35
CA GLY A 51 -0.14 34.28 3.47
C GLY A 51 -1.63 34.50 3.72
N ASP A 52 -2.27 35.30 2.87
CA ASP A 52 -3.71 35.60 2.95
C ASP A 52 -4.59 34.55 2.24
N GLU A 53 -4.00 33.65 1.44
CA GLU A 53 -4.75 32.62 0.74
C GLU A 53 -5.14 31.49 1.69
N ARG A 54 -6.42 31.13 1.74
CA ARG A 54 -6.94 30.00 2.50
C ARG A 54 -7.35 28.87 1.56
N LYS A 55 -6.83 27.67 1.81
CA LYS A 55 -7.09 26.47 1.02
C LYS A 55 -7.64 25.34 1.89
N GLU A 56 -8.62 24.63 1.34
CA GLU A 56 -9.13 23.38 1.90
C GLU A 56 -8.50 22.20 1.14
N ILE A 57 -7.94 21.26 1.90
CA ILE A 57 -7.23 20.11 1.35
C ILE A 57 -7.92 18.85 1.89
N PRO A 58 -8.60 18.08 1.02
CA PRO A 58 -9.20 16.81 1.41
C PRO A 58 -8.09 15.76 1.57
N LEU A 59 -8.11 15.05 2.70
CA LEU A 59 -7.07 14.13 3.12
C LEU A 59 -7.65 12.81 3.59
N VAL A 60 -6.89 11.76 3.35
CA VAL A 60 -7.05 10.46 3.98
C VAL A 60 -5.83 10.23 4.88
N VAL A 61 -6.09 9.91 6.15
CA VAL A 61 -5.06 9.64 7.14
C VAL A 61 -5.16 8.19 7.60
N LYS A 62 -4.09 7.45 7.41
CA LYS A 62 -3.97 6.06 7.86
C LYS A 62 -3.21 6.01 9.18
N PHE A 63 -3.70 5.21 10.11
CA PHE A 63 -3.06 4.86 11.37
C PHE A 63 -2.92 3.35 11.49
N GLU A 64 -2.02 2.88 12.33
CA GLU A 64 -2.01 1.46 12.69
C GLU A 64 -3.36 1.04 13.30
N PRO A 65 -3.76 -0.24 13.10
CA PRO A 65 -4.91 -0.81 13.79
C PRO A 65 -4.82 -0.62 15.31
N THR A 66 -5.94 -0.32 15.96
CA THR A 66 -5.99 -0.14 17.42
C THR A 66 -5.72 -1.44 18.18
N ASN A 67 -6.06 -2.58 17.60
CA ASN A 67 -5.83 -3.90 18.17
C ASN A 67 -4.36 -4.32 18.03
N GLU A 68 -3.69 -4.53 19.15
CA GLU A 68 -2.27 -4.93 19.20
C GLU A 68 -2.00 -6.29 18.58
N THR A 69 -2.88 -7.27 18.81
CA THR A 69 -2.76 -8.59 18.19
C THR A 69 -2.78 -8.48 16.67
N VAL A 70 -3.66 -7.63 16.11
CA VAL A 70 -3.69 -7.37 14.66
C VAL A 70 -2.39 -6.72 14.19
N ARG A 71 -1.87 -5.72 14.92
CA ARG A 71 -0.59 -5.07 14.59
C ARG A 71 0.57 -6.05 14.55
N THR A 72 0.70 -6.89 15.57
CA THR A 72 1.76 -7.90 15.67
C THR A 72 1.61 -8.96 14.59
N TYR A 73 0.39 -9.48 14.41
CA TYR A 73 0.11 -10.55 13.45
C TYR A 73 0.32 -10.13 12.00
N LEU A 74 -0.04 -8.89 11.65
CA LEU A 74 0.15 -8.32 10.31
C LEU A 74 1.49 -7.56 10.17
N ARG A 75 2.26 -7.40 11.25
CA ARG A 75 3.51 -6.62 11.28
C ARG A 75 3.34 -5.22 10.70
N THR A 76 2.29 -4.53 11.14
CA THR A 76 1.93 -3.19 10.62
C THR A 76 3.02 -2.15 10.86
N ASP A 77 3.90 -2.37 11.83
CA ASP A 77 5.04 -1.52 12.08
C ASP A 77 6.00 -1.48 10.89
N VAL A 78 6.30 -2.64 10.31
CA VAL A 78 7.14 -2.76 9.11
C VAL A 78 6.39 -2.24 7.88
N GLN A 79 5.10 -2.52 7.76
CA GLN A 79 4.30 -2.05 6.62
C GLN A 79 4.27 -0.52 6.55
N PHE A 80 4.00 0.17 7.67
CA PHE A 80 4.01 1.63 7.73
C PHE A 80 5.41 2.20 7.48
N TYR A 81 6.47 1.55 7.97
CA TYR A 81 7.84 1.93 7.64
C TYR A 81 8.11 1.88 6.13
N VAL A 82 7.73 0.78 5.47
CA VAL A 82 7.92 0.61 4.02
C VAL A 82 7.04 1.58 3.23
N GLU A 83 5.79 1.82 3.63
CA GLU A 83 4.89 2.79 2.96
C GLU A 83 5.46 4.21 3.03
N VAL A 84 5.95 4.64 4.20
CA VAL A 84 6.59 5.96 4.34
C VAL A 84 7.89 6.04 3.53
N LEU A 85 8.73 4.99 3.56
CA LEU A 85 9.94 4.91 2.76
C LEU A 85 9.65 5.01 1.25
N LEU A 86 8.58 4.36 0.79
CA LEU A 86 8.11 4.44 -0.59
C LEU A 86 7.80 5.89 -0.98
N TYR A 87 6.93 6.56 -0.22
CA TYR A 87 6.50 7.92 -0.53
C TYR A 87 7.60 8.97 -0.37
N GLU A 88 8.46 8.86 0.65
CA GLU A 88 9.48 9.87 0.96
C GLU A 88 10.75 9.75 0.13
N GLN A 89 11.12 8.54 -0.27
CA GLN A 89 12.44 8.30 -0.88
C GLN A 89 12.35 7.63 -2.25
N PHE A 90 11.60 6.52 -2.38
CA PHE A 90 11.51 5.81 -3.67
C PHE A 90 10.78 6.66 -4.71
N LEU A 91 9.56 7.11 -4.42
CA LEU A 91 8.78 7.83 -5.42
C LEU A 91 9.48 9.10 -5.93
N PRO A 92 10.14 9.93 -5.09
CA PRO A 92 10.97 11.04 -5.59
C PRO A 92 12.14 10.60 -6.47
N LEU A 93 12.89 9.56 -6.08
CA LEU A 93 14.00 9.01 -6.86
C LEU A 93 13.53 8.47 -8.22
N LEU A 94 12.37 7.81 -8.23
CA LEU A 94 11.78 7.21 -9.42
C LEU A 94 11.08 8.22 -10.33
N ASN A 95 10.80 9.43 -9.86
CA ASN A 95 9.89 10.32 -10.57
C ASN A 95 10.47 10.83 -11.89
N ARG A 96 9.81 10.48 -12.99
CA ARG A 96 10.14 10.93 -14.35
C ARG A 96 8.87 11.37 -15.04
N GLN A 97 8.94 12.49 -15.76
CA GLN A 97 7.85 12.98 -16.61
C GLN A 97 6.48 13.02 -15.89
N ASN A 98 6.49 13.25 -14.58
CA ASN A 98 5.31 13.23 -13.72
C ASN A 98 4.53 11.90 -13.65
N ILE A 99 5.12 10.78 -14.05
CA ILE A 99 4.47 9.45 -14.03
C ILE A 99 4.07 9.06 -12.60
N VAL A 100 4.86 9.42 -11.58
CA VAL A 100 4.51 9.14 -10.18
C VAL A 100 3.19 9.81 -9.81
N GLN A 101 3.00 11.07 -10.19
CA GLN A 101 1.79 11.85 -9.91
C GLN A 101 0.57 11.33 -10.69
N GLU A 102 0.79 10.62 -11.79
CA GLU A 102 -0.27 9.92 -12.53
C GLU A 102 -0.71 8.59 -11.89
N CYS A 103 0.12 8.01 -11.02
CA CYS A 103 -0.07 6.66 -10.47
C CYS A 103 -0.38 6.66 -8.97
N PHE A 104 0.13 7.64 -8.22
CA PHE A 104 0.02 7.68 -6.76
C PHE A 104 -0.68 8.96 -6.29
N ALA A 105 -1.45 8.83 -5.20
CA ALA A 105 -1.99 9.98 -4.49
C ALA A 105 -0.86 10.86 -3.94
N LYS A 106 -1.08 12.18 -3.85
CA LYS A 106 -0.09 13.07 -3.27
C LYS A 106 0.13 12.72 -1.79
N PHE A 107 1.39 12.52 -1.42
CA PHE A 107 1.82 12.36 -0.03
C PHE A 107 2.12 13.71 0.61
N TYR A 108 1.63 13.91 1.83
CA TYR A 108 1.85 15.14 2.60
C TYR A 108 2.82 14.93 3.75
N HIS A 109 2.69 13.82 4.47
CA HIS A 109 3.52 13.49 5.62
C HIS A 109 3.35 12.03 6.04
N GLY A 110 4.35 11.47 6.70
CA GLY A 110 4.28 10.14 7.26
C GLY A 110 5.28 9.96 8.39
N VAL A 111 4.99 9.01 9.27
CA VAL A 111 5.87 8.57 10.34
C VAL A 111 5.81 7.05 10.39
N GLY A 112 6.91 6.39 10.06
CA GLY A 112 6.97 4.93 9.92
C GLY A 112 7.59 4.18 11.10
N SER A 113 8.41 4.85 11.92
CA SER A 113 9.24 4.21 12.96
C SER A 113 8.88 4.58 14.41
N ASP A 114 8.00 5.58 14.62
CA ASP A 114 7.64 6.04 15.96
C ASP A 114 6.41 5.32 16.54
N LYS A 115 6.08 5.63 17.81
CA LYS A 115 4.87 5.14 18.49
C LYS A 115 3.55 5.51 17.79
N ASN A 116 3.54 6.61 17.02
CA ASN A 116 2.33 7.12 16.36
C ASN A 116 2.50 7.01 14.84
N LYS A 117 2.50 5.78 14.32
CA LYS A 117 2.67 5.58 12.88
C LYS A 117 1.47 6.13 12.12
N VAL A 118 1.77 6.90 11.09
CA VAL A 118 0.76 7.62 10.33
C VAL A 118 1.21 7.82 8.89
N VAL A 119 0.26 7.80 7.97
CA VAL A 119 0.47 8.22 6.58
C VAL A 119 -0.65 9.19 6.21
N VAL A 120 -0.29 10.38 5.73
CA VAL A 120 -1.21 11.45 5.32
C VAL A 120 -1.14 11.60 3.80
N LEU A 121 -2.22 11.25 3.12
CA LEU A 121 -2.35 11.28 1.66
C LEU A 121 -3.50 12.19 1.23
N GLU A 122 -3.46 12.62 -0.03
CA GLU A 122 -4.59 13.24 -0.72
C GLU A 122 -5.78 12.29 -0.75
N ASP A 123 -6.96 12.79 -0.36
CA ASP A 123 -8.21 12.10 -0.65
C ASP A 123 -8.59 12.37 -2.11
N LEU A 124 -8.59 11.30 -2.93
CA LEU A 124 -8.89 11.38 -4.35
C LEU A 124 -10.40 11.37 -4.67
N ARG A 125 -11.27 11.13 -3.69
CA ARG A 125 -12.73 11.05 -3.89
C ARG A 125 -13.32 12.35 -4.45
N PRO A 126 -12.94 13.56 -3.99
CA PRO A 126 -13.40 14.82 -4.58
C PRO A 126 -13.02 14.98 -6.05
N ARG A 127 -12.00 14.26 -6.54
CA ARG A 127 -11.60 14.24 -7.96
C ARG A 127 -12.39 13.21 -8.78
N GLY A 128 -13.34 12.50 -8.18
CA GLY A 128 -14.19 11.49 -8.81
C GLY A 128 -13.63 10.07 -8.78
N TYR A 129 -12.53 9.84 -8.04
CA TYR A 129 -11.97 8.50 -7.89
C TYR A 129 -12.73 7.69 -6.84
N ARG A 130 -12.96 6.41 -7.10
CA ARG A 130 -13.63 5.48 -6.18
C ARG A 130 -13.13 4.05 -6.40
N LEU A 131 -13.37 3.17 -5.43
CA LEU A 131 -13.17 1.73 -5.62
C LEU A 131 -14.12 1.19 -6.70
N ALA A 132 -13.69 0.14 -7.39
CA ALA A 132 -14.58 -0.63 -8.25
C ALA A 132 -15.72 -1.24 -7.41
N LYS A 133 -16.94 -1.23 -7.93
CA LYS A 133 -18.12 -1.77 -7.20
C LYS A 133 -18.02 -3.29 -7.05
N GLU A 134 -17.48 -3.93 -8.07
CA GLU A 134 -17.27 -5.37 -8.17
C GLU A 134 -16.14 -5.78 -7.21
N LYS A 135 -16.44 -6.75 -6.34
CA LYS A 135 -15.47 -7.18 -5.32
C LYS A 135 -14.54 -8.30 -5.76
N ALA A 136 -15.05 -9.26 -6.52
CA ALA A 136 -14.33 -10.47 -6.89
C ALA A 136 -13.78 -10.45 -8.33
N PHE A 137 -14.55 -9.90 -9.26
CA PHE A 137 -14.22 -9.92 -10.69
C PHE A 137 -14.40 -8.52 -11.26
N ILE A 138 -13.29 -7.79 -11.39
CA ILE A 138 -13.27 -6.55 -12.16
C ILE A 138 -13.24 -6.86 -13.65
N ASP A 139 -13.85 -6.01 -14.47
CA ASP A 139 -13.92 -6.22 -15.91
C ASP A 139 -12.57 -6.00 -16.61
N TYR A 140 -12.55 -6.25 -17.92
CA TYR A 140 -11.37 -6.07 -18.76
C TYR A 140 -10.83 -4.63 -18.74
N ASP A 141 -11.70 -3.62 -18.72
CA ASP A 141 -11.28 -2.22 -18.80
C ASP A 141 -10.54 -1.81 -17.51
N HIS A 142 -11.04 -2.23 -16.35
CA HIS A 142 -10.35 -2.05 -15.07
C HIS A 142 -9.01 -2.77 -15.03
N LEU A 143 -8.94 -4.01 -15.53
CA LEU A 143 -7.70 -4.79 -15.60
C LEU A 143 -6.68 -4.14 -16.54
N ALA A 144 -7.10 -3.74 -17.74
CA ALA A 144 -6.22 -3.13 -18.73
C ALA A 144 -5.62 -1.82 -18.21
N LEU A 145 -6.42 -0.96 -17.59
CA LEU A 145 -5.95 0.29 -16.96
C LEU A 145 -5.00 0.01 -15.79
N THR A 146 -5.36 -0.93 -14.93
CA THR A 146 -4.54 -1.37 -13.79
C THR A 146 -3.17 -1.87 -14.25
N MET A 147 -3.11 -2.76 -15.25
CA MET A 147 -1.86 -3.30 -15.78
C MET A 147 -1.02 -2.25 -16.49
N ALA A 148 -1.64 -1.32 -17.23
CA ALA A 148 -0.93 -0.22 -17.86
C ALA A 148 -0.27 0.72 -16.82
N LYS A 149 -0.96 1.03 -15.72
CA LYS A 149 -0.43 1.86 -14.63
C LYS A 149 0.66 1.14 -13.83
N LEU A 150 0.47 -0.16 -13.56
CA LEU A 150 1.49 -0.98 -12.91
C LEU A 150 2.76 -1.08 -13.78
N GLY A 151 2.60 -1.29 -15.09
CA GLY A 151 3.72 -1.31 -16.04
C GLY A 151 4.50 0.00 -16.06
N LYS A 152 3.81 1.15 -16.04
CA LYS A 152 4.46 2.47 -15.89
C LYS A 152 5.27 2.56 -14.61
N PHE A 153 4.72 2.14 -13.47
CA PHE A 153 5.44 2.14 -12.19
C PHE A 153 6.68 1.23 -12.22
N HIS A 154 6.54 -0.01 -12.70
CA HIS A 154 7.67 -0.93 -12.84
C HIS A 154 8.76 -0.36 -13.74
N ALA A 155 8.40 0.26 -14.86
CA ALA A 155 9.34 0.89 -15.79
C ALA A 155 10.16 2.01 -15.13
N LEU A 156 9.56 2.79 -14.20
CA LEU A 156 10.31 3.81 -13.44
C LEU A 156 11.44 3.17 -12.61
N SER A 157 11.13 2.10 -11.89
CA SER A 157 12.13 1.39 -11.07
C SER A 157 13.22 0.72 -11.92
N PHE A 158 12.82 0.13 -13.05
CA PHE A 158 13.75 -0.46 -14.00
C PHE A 158 14.73 0.57 -14.56
N ALA A 159 14.22 1.75 -14.91
CA ALA A 159 15.04 2.83 -15.44
C ALA A 159 15.94 3.46 -14.36
N ALA A 160 15.45 3.61 -13.12
CA ALA A 160 16.28 4.07 -12.00
C ALA A 160 17.43 3.10 -11.66
N LYS A 161 17.19 1.78 -11.79
CA LYS A 161 18.24 0.76 -11.64
C LYS A 161 19.38 0.93 -12.66
N ASN A 162 19.08 1.40 -13.87
CA ASN A 162 20.08 1.68 -14.89
C ASN A 162 20.76 3.05 -14.70
N ASP A 163 19.98 4.09 -14.46
CA ASP A 163 20.49 5.48 -14.53
C ASP A 163 21.16 5.92 -13.23
N THR A 164 20.69 5.42 -12.08
CA THR A 164 21.19 5.75 -10.73
C THR A 164 21.30 4.48 -9.86
N PRO A 165 22.12 3.49 -10.27
CA PRO A 165 22.16 2.17 -9.63
C PRO A 165 22.55 2.25 -8.15
N ASN A 166 23.52 3.09 -7.81
CA ASN A 166 24.02 3.18 -6.43
C ASN A 166 22.95 3.70 -5.48
N GLU A 167 22.28 4.79 -5.84
CA GLU A 167 21.18 5.38 -5.08
C GLU A 167 20.02 4.39 -4.96
N PHE A 168 19.64 3.76 -6.08
CA PHE A 168 18.55 2.80 -6.12
C PHE A 168 18.84 1.59 -5.21
N PHE A 169 20.00 0.94 -5.36
CA PHE A 169 20.32 -0.25 -4.56
C PHE A 169 20.61 0.06 -3.09
N ASN A 170 21.11 1.26 -2.77
CA ASN A 170 21.21 1.70 -1.38
C ASN A 170 19.83 1.85 -0.74
N LEU A 171 18.85 2.34 -1.49
CA LEU A 171 17.48 2.44 -1.01
C LEU A 171 16.79 1.06 -0.92
N VAL A 172 17.03 0.15 -1.87
CA VAL A 172 16.55 -1.24 -1.81
C VAL A 172 17.02 -1.96 -0.54
N LYS A 173 18.26 -1.73 -0.09
CA LYS A 173 18.77 -2.30 1.19
C LYS A 173 17.99 -1.82 2.41
N SER A 174 17.26 -0.72 2.30
CA SER A 174 16.43 -0.19 3.39
C SER A 174 15.04 -0.85 3.44
N LEU A 175 14.65 -1.61 2.41
CA LEU A 175 13.40 -2.37 2.43
C LEU A 175 13.47 -3.49 3.46
N LYS A 176 12.33 -3.77 4.09
CA LYS A 176 12.17 -4.81 5.10
C LYS A 176 11.04 -5.74 4.68
N GLU A 177 11.28 -7.05 4.75
CA GLU A 177 10.25 -8.06 4.53
C GLU A 177 9.21 -7.99 5.65
N SER A 178 7.94 -7.79 5.30
CA SER A 178 6.82 -7.66 6.24
C SER A 178 5.96 -8.93 6.30
N SER A 179 5.86 -9.67 5.20
CA SER A 179 4.90 -10.75 4.96
C SER A 179 5.46 -12.12 5.27
N TRP A 180 6.73 -12.37 4.93
CA TRP A 180 7.36 -13.68 5.05
C TRP A 180 8.55 -13.67 6.02
N VAL A 181 8.25 -13.78 7.31
CA VAL A 181 9.25 -13.92 8.38
C VAL A 181 9.08 -15.20 9.17
N GLU A 182 10.14 -15.65 9.83
CA GLU A 182 10.09 -16.82 10.69
C GLU A 182 9.01 -16.65 11.79
N GLU A 183 8.38 -17.77 12.16
CA GLU A 183 7.43 -17.85 13.28
C GLU A 183 6.16 -16.97 13.16
N ASN A 184 5.70 -16.66 11.93
CA ASN A 184 4.42 -15.95 11.76
C ASN A 184 3.20 -16.91 11.88
N PRO A 185 2.29 -16.72 12.86
CA PRO A 185 1.11 -17.57 13.00
C PRO A 185 0.13 -17.51 11.81
N PHE A 186 0.26 -16.51 10.93
CA PHE A 186 -0.49 -16.41 9.67
C PHE A 186 -0.29 -17.59 8.74
N TYR A 187 0.84 -18.28 8.85
CA TYR A 187 1.15 -19.48 8.09
C TYR A 187 0.18 -20.62 8.32
N TYR A 188 -0.37 -20.74 9.53
CA TYR A 188 -1.41 -21.73 9.81
C TYR A 188 -2.68 -21.47 8.98
N VAL A 189 -3.07 -20.20 8.84
CA VAL A 189 -4.22 -19.79 8.04
C VAL A 189 -3.96 -20.11 6.56
N ILE A 190 -2.78 -19.75 6.05
CA ILE A 190 -2.39 -20.06 4.66
C ILE A 190 -2.43 -21.56 4.39
N LYS A 191 -1.76 -22.37 5.22
CA LYS A 191 -1.77 -23.84 5.10
C LYS A 191 -3.19 -24.38 5.06
N THR A 192 -4.02 -23.98 6.02
CA THR A 192 -5.43 -24.42 6.12
C THR A 192 -6.24 -24.03 4.88
N CYS A 193 -6.08 -22.80 4.38
CA CYS A 193 -6.76 -22.33 3.18
C CYS A 193 -6.34 -23.10 1.92
N VAL A 194 -5.04 -23.37 1.75
CA VAL A 194 -4.51 -24.14 0.61
C VAL A 194 -5.04 -25.56 0.65
N HIS A 195 -4.92 -26.27 1.78
CA HIS A 195 -5.47 -27.62 1.95
C HIS A 195 -6.97 -27.68 1.65
N ARG A 196 -7.75 -26.73 2.21
CA ARG A 196 -9.19 -26.64 1.95
C ARG A 196 -9.53 -26.49 0.47
N ALA A 197 -8.71 -25.76 -0.30
CA ALA A 197 -8.91 -25.58 -1.73
C ALA A 197 -8.46 -26.81 -2.55
N VAL A 198 -7.38 -27.45 -2.14
CA VAL A 198 -6.67 -28.50 -2.91
C VAL A 198 -7.21 -29.91 -2.64
N ASP A 199 -7.50 -30.25 -1.38
CA ASP A 199 -7.95 -31.60 -0.99
C ASP A 199 -9.15 -32.13 -1.79
N PRO A 200 -10.21 -31.33 -2.04
CA PRO A 200 -11.34 -31.82 -2.83
C PRO A 200 -10.97 -32.14 -4.29
N ILE A 201 -9.94 -31.51 -4.84
CA ILE A 201 -9.46 -31.73 -6.21
C ILE A 201 -8.66 -33.03 -6.26
N ILE A 202 -7.77 -33.24 -5.29
CA ILE A 202 -7.01 -34.48 -5.14
C ILE A 202 -7.95 -35.68 -4.92
N LYS A 203 -8.95 -35.56 -4.04
CA LYS A 203 -9.95 -36.62 -3.79
C LYS A 203 -10.73 -37.03 -5.04
N LYS A 204 -10.87 -36.13 -6.02
CA LYS A 204 -11.48 -36.41 -7.33
C LYS A 204 -10.49 -36.99 -8.35
N GLY A 205 -9.26 -37.28 -7.95
CA GLY A 205 -8.21 -37.82 -8.83
C GLY A 205 -7.66 -36.82 -9.84
N LYS A 206 -7.89 -35.50 -9.66
CA LYS A 206 -7.45 -34.48 -10.62
C LYS A 206 -6.13 -33.85 -10.17
N HIS A 207 -5.17 -33.74 -11.09
CA HIS A 207 -3.89 -33.04 -10.86
C HIS A 207 -3.12 -33.52 -9.60
N VAL A 208 -3.27 -34.80 -9.22
CA VAL A 208 -2.83 -35.32 -7.91
C VAL A 208 -1.34 -35.06 -7.66
N GLU A 209 -0.46 -35.46 -8.57
CA GLU A 209 1.00 -35.32 -8.41
C GLU A 209 1.43 -33.86 -8.21
N VAL A 210 0.92 -32.93 -9.02
CA VAL A 210 1.32 -31.52 -8.92
C VAL A 210 0.77 -30.87 -7.65
N LEU A 211 -0.46 -31.21 -7.27
CA LEU A 211 -1.07 -30.68 -6.06
C LEU A 211 -0.42 -31.23 -4.79
N LYS A 212 -0.05 -32.52 -4.76
CA LYS A 212 0.75 -33.08 -3.66
C LYS A 212 2.09 -32.40 -3.51
N ARG A 213 2.83 -32.17 -4.61
CA ARG A 213 4.10 -31.41 -4.56
C ARG A 213 3.92 -29.99 -4.03
N LEU A 214 2.81 -29.33 -4.36
CA LEU A 214 2.47 -28.03 -3.79
C LEU A 214 2.25 -28.13 -2.28
N LEU A 215 1.44 -29.10 -1.83
CA LEU A 215 1.19 -29.33 -0.40
C LEU A 215 2.48 -29.65 0.35
N ASP A 216 3.35 -30.49 -0.19
CA ASP A 216 4.65 -30.82 0.41
C ASP A 216 5.50 -29.55 0.65
N ARG A 217 5.57 -28.65 -0.34
CA ARG A 217 6.30 -27.37 -0.20
C ARG A 217 5.68 -26.43 0.84
N ILE A 218 4.34 -26.37 0.88
CA ILE A 218 3.59 -25.55 1.83
C ILE A 218 3.75 -26.09 3.26
N ASP A 219 3.67 -27.40 3.43
CA ASP A 219 3.70 -28.06 4.73
C ASP A 219 5.11 -28.07 5.33
N ASP A 220 6.14 -28.28 4.51
CA ASP A 220 7.55 -28.22 4.91
C ASP A 220 7.91 -26.82 5.44
N ASN A 221 7.87 -25.80 4.58
CA ASN A 221 8.17 -24.43 4.99
C ASN A 221 7.51 -23.40 4.06
N VAL A 222 6.29 -22.99 4.39
CA VAL A 222 5.55 -21.96 3.64
C VAL A 222 6.30 -20.63 3.56
N CYS A 223 7.05 -20.23 4.59
CA CYS A 223 7.82 -18.99 4.57
C CYS A 223 8.88 -19.02 3.47
N ASN A 224 9.72 -20.06 3.48
CA ASN A 224 10.77 -20.24 2.48
C ASN A 224 10.18 -20.43 1.09
N PHE A 225 9.10 -21.20 0.96
CA PHE A 225 8.43 -21.39 -0.32
C PHE A 225 7.93 -20.05 -0.90
N MET A 226 7.31 -19.20 -0.08
CA MET A 226 6.83 -17.89 -0.54
C MET A 226 7.96 -16.92 -0.83
N LEU A 227 9.04 -16.93 -0.03
CA LEU A 227 10.25 -16.15 -0.29
C LEU A 227 10.92 -16.56 -1.61
N ASP A 228 10.96 -17.84 -1.93
CA ASP A 228 11.47 -18.33 -3.22
C ASP A 228 10.64 -17.80 -4.39
N LEU A 229 9.31 -17.74 -4.26
CA LEU A 229 8.40 -17.27 -5.32
C LEU A 229 8.54 -15.77 -5.61
N VAL A 230 8.96 -14.97 -4.62
CA VAL A 230 9.11 -13.52 -4.74
C VAL A 230 10.57 -13.09 -4.86
N ARG A 231 11.51 -14.03 -4.94
CA ARG A 231 12.92 -13.75 -5.11
C ARG A 231 13.14 -12.95 -6.40
N SER A 232 13.86 -11.84 -6.28
CA SER A 232 14.24 -11.02 -7.42
C SER A 232 15.15 -11.78 -8.39
N GLU A 233 14.78 -11.78 -9.67
CA GLU A 233 15.59 -12.35 -10.75
C GLU A 233 16.06 -11.24 -11.71
N GLU A 234 17.37 -11.01 -11.73
CA GLU A 234 18.00 -10.05 -12.63
C GLU A 234 18.18 -10.63 -14.06
N PRO A 235 18.14 -9.80 -15.12
CA PRO A 235 18.17 -8.33 -15.09
C PRO A 235 16.79 -7.66 -15.01
N LEU A 236 15.69 -8.43 -14.99
CA LEU A 236 14.32 -7.90 -15.13
C LEU A 236 13.61 -7.58 -13.81
N ALA A 237 14.28 -7.75 -12.67
CA ALA A 237 13.73 -7.38 -11.37
C ALA A 237 13.40 -5.89 -11.30
N VAL A 238 12.25 -5.58 -10.68
CA VAL A 238 11.67 -4.24 -10.52
C VAL A 238 11.16 -4.05 -9.10
N LEU A 239 10.95 -2.80 -8.69
CA LEU A 239 10.25 -2.50 -7.45
C LEU A 239 8.76 -2.80 -7.63
N CYS A 240 8.25 -3.74 -6.84
CA CYS A 240 6.82 -4.12 -6.82
C CYS A 240 6.03 -3.27 -5.81
N HIS A 241 4.72 -3.18 -6.01
CA HIS A 241 3.81 -2.49 -5.07
C HIS A 241 3.63 -3.24 -3.73
N GLY A 242 3.85 -4.55 -3.69
CA GLY A 242 3.81 -5.37 -2.47
C GLY A 242 2.42 -5.94 -2.12
N ASP A 243 1.37 -5.12 -2.22
CA ASP A 243 -0.04 -5.58 -2.06
C ASP A 243 -0.93 -4.99 -3.17
N PHE A 244 -0.74 -5.48 -4.40
CA PHE A 244 -1.43 -4.94 -5.56
C PHE A 244 -2.76 -5.64 -5.81
N CYS A 245 -3.78 -5.25 -5.03
CA CYS A 245 -5.14 -5.76 -5.15
C CYS A 245 -6.14 -4.63 -5.40
N ARG A 246 -7.37 -5.00 -5.80
CA ARG A 246 -8.46 -4.05 -6.11
C ARG A 246 -8.74 -3.04 -4.99
N ASN A 247 -8.54 -3.43 -3.73
CA ASN A 247 -8.79 -2.58 -2.58
C ASN A 247 -7.79 -1.42 -2.45
N ASN A 248 -6.64 -1.51 -3.14
CA ASN A 248 -5.59 -0.50 -3.16
C ASN A 248 -5.56 0.30 -4.47
N ILE A 249 -6.56 0.13 -5.34
CA ILE A 249 -6.63 0.79 -6.65
C ILE A 249 -7.95 1.56 -6.76
N LEU A 250 -7.85 2.85 -7.07
CA LEU A 250 -8.99 3.71 -7.32
C LEU A 250 -9.15 3.99 -8.81
N PHE A 251 -10.40 4.00 -9.26
CA PHE A 251 -10.78 4.25 -10.65
C PHE A 251 -11.59 5.53 -10.75
N LYS A 252 -11.38 6.27 -11.83
CA LYS A 252 -12.18 7.43 -12.19
C LYS A 252 -12.93 7.12 -13.46
N TYR A 253 -14.24 7.30 -13.42
CA TYR A 253 -15.16 6.97 -14.49
C TYR A 253 -15.54 8.25 -15.24
N THR A 254 -15.68 8.14 -16.56
CA THR A 254 -16.17 9.23 -17.41
C THR A 254 -17.53 8.83 -17.97
N GLU A 255 -18.41 9.78 -18.28
CA GLU A 255 -19.75 9.46 -18.77
C GLU A 255 -19.70 8.42 -19.91
N GLY A 256 -20.28 7.24 -19.67
CA GLY A 256 -20.29 6.11 -20.59
C GLY A 256 -19.48 4.88 -20.15
N LYS A 257 -18.49 5.03 -19.25
CA LYS A 257 -17.80 3.93 -18.55
C LYS A 257 -17.27 4.39 -17.19
#